data_AF-A0A922XK18-F1
#
_entry.id   AF-A0A922XK18-F1
#
_cell.length_a   1.000
_cell.length_b   1.000
_cell.length_c   1.000
_cell.angle_alpha   90.00
_cell.angle_beta   90.00
_cell.angle_gamma   90.00
#
_symmetry.space_group_name_H-M   'P 1'
#
loop_
_entity.id
_entity.type
_entity.pdbx_description
1 polymer ?
#
loop_
_entity_poly.entity_id
_entity_poly.type
_entity_poly.pdbx_seq_one_letter_code
_entity_poly.pdbx_strand_id
1 'polypeptide(L)' 'MKITADNKLKKLIVVGDRVLIRPAKQTDKTASGLYLPPGVQEKEKIQRGYIIKVGPGYPLPMPADEDDLWKGKEE' A
#
# COMPACT_ATOMS: atom_id res chain seq x y z
N MET A 1 1.02 29.96 2.51
CA MET A 1 0.44 28.78 1.83
C MET A 1 -0.39 27.98 2.85
N LYS A 2 -1.72 27.95 2.74
CA LYS A 2 -2.58 27.20 3.67
C LYS A 2 -2.51 25.70 3.34
N ILE A 3 -2.26 24.86 4.35
CA ILE A 3 -2.19 23.40 4.18
C ILE A 3 -3.63 22.85 4.19
N THR A 4 -4.19 22.56 3.02
CA THR A 4 -5.46 21.84 2.87
C THR A 4 -5.24 20.33 3.02
N ALA A 5 -6.28 19.57 3.42
CA ALA A 5 -6.23 18.11 3.55
C ALA A 5 -5.63 17.43 2.31
N ASP A 6 -5.94 17.93 1.11
CA ASP A 6 -5.45 17.40 -0.18
C ASP A 6 -3.97 17.67 -0.45
N ASN A 7 -3.37 18.67 0.22
CA ASN A 7 -1.97 19.06 0.03
C ASN A 7 -1.06 18.63 1.19
N LYS A 8 -1.61 18.23 2.34
CA LYS A 8 -0.84 17.82 3.52
C LYS A 8 0.05 16.60 3.23
N LEU A 9 -0.46 15.64 2.46
CA LEU A 9 0.23 14.38 2.16
C LEU A 9 1.18 14.48 0.97
N LYS A 10 1.05 15.51 0.12
CA LYS A 10 1.92 15.69 -1.06
C LYS A 10 3.37 15.99 -0.70
N LYS A 11 3.60 16.65 0.43
CA LYS A 11 4.94 16.98 0.94
C LYS A 11 5.57 15.85 1.77
N LEU A 12 4.86 14.74 1.99
CA LEU A 12 5.37 13.63 2.78
C LEU A 12 6.26 12.74 1.90
N ILE A 13 7.50 12.54 2.34
CA ILE A 13 8.48 11.68 1.67
C ILE A 13 8.50 10.36 2.43
N VAL A 14 8.25 9.26 1.71
CA VAL A 14 8.32 7.91 2.24
C VAL A 14 9.74 7.42 2.02
N VAL A 15 10.38 6.92 3.07
CA VAL A 15 11.79 6.50 3.07
C VAL A 15 11.86 4.99 3.33
N GLY A 16 12.79 4.31 2.67
CA GLY A 16 12.98 2.86 2.78
C GLY A 16 11.89 2.05 2.09
N ASP A 17 11.66 0.82 2.55
CA ASP A 17 10.60 -0.07 2.08
C ASP A 17 9.31 0.16 2.90
N ARG A 18 8.65 1.27 2.63
CA ARG A 18 7.39 1.63 3.29
C ARG A 18 6.38 2.10 2.25
N VAL A 19 5.12 1.87 2.57
CA VAL A 19 4.01 2.27 1.72
C VAL A 19 3.10 3.21 2.51
N LEU A 20 2.81 4.37 1.92
CA LEU A 20 1.81 5.29 2.45
C LEU A 20 0.45 4.90 1.88
N ILE A 21 -0.44 4.47 2.76
CA ILE A 21 -1.79 4.00 2.41
C ILE A 21 -2.82 5.00 2.94
N ARG A 22 -3.84 5.29 2.12
CA ARG A 22 -5.07 5.93 2.56
C ARG A 22 -6.09 4.84 2.91
N PRO A 23 -6.45 4.67 4.20
CA PRO A 23 -7.45 3.69 4.59
C PRO A 23 -8.78 3.97 3.89
N ALA A 24 -9.44 2.91 3.43
CA ALA A 24 -10.82 2.97 2.99
C ALA A 24 -11.70 3.29 4.20
N LYS A 25 -12.82 3.97 3.97
CA LYS A 25 -13.80 4.21 5.05
C LYS A 25 -14.27 2.88 5.59
N GLN A 26 -14.12 2.67 6.89
CA GLN A 26 -14.77 1.57 7.57
C GLN A 26 -16.28 1.83 7.57
N THR A 27 -17.04 0.77 7.38
CA THR A 27 -18.49 0.86 7.23
C THR A 27 -19.12 0.67 8.61
N ASP A 28 -19.97 1.61 9.03
CA ASP A 28 -20.64 1.55 10.35
C ASP A 28 -21.81 0.55 10.39
N LYS A 29 -22.18 -0.02 9.25
CA LYS A 29 -23.30 -0.95 9.08
C LYS A 29 -22.88 -2.28 8.48
N THR A 30 -23.28 -3.40 9.06
CA THR A 30 -23.15 -4.70 8.38
C THR A 30 -23.93 -4.70 7.06
N ALA A 31 -23.62 -5.62 6.13
CA ALA A 31 -24.40 -5.81 4.91
C ALA A 31 -25.89 -6.09 5.16
N SER A 32 -26.22 -6.60 6.35
CA SER A 32 -27.59 -6.83 6.83
C SER A 32 -28.26 -5.61 7.48
N GLY A 33 -27.57 -4.47 7.60
CA GLY A 33 -28.11 -3.21 8.11
C GLY A 33 -27.97 -2.98 9.62
N LEU A 34 -27.24 -3.82 10.34
CA LEU A 34 -26.98 -3.64 11.77
C LEU A 34 -25.85 -2.62 11.98
N TYR A 35 -26.03 -1.66 12.88
CA TYR A 35 -24.95 -0.75 13.27
C TYR A 35 -23.92 -1.46 14.16
N LEU A 36 -22.64 -1.28 13.84
CA LEU A 36 -21.56 -1.83 14.65
C LEU A 36 -21.25 -0.90 15.84
N PRO A 37 -21.06 -1.45 17.06
CA PRO A 37 -20.56 -0.67 18.17
C PRO A 37 -19.08 -0.30 17.95
N PRO A 38 -18.59 0.82 18.53
CA PRO A 38 -17.27 1.39 18.25
C PRO A 38 -16.09 0.45 18.55
N GLY A 39 -16.29 -0.57 19.41
CA GLY A 39 -15.25 -1.56 19.74
C GLY A 39 -15.08 -2.71 18.75
N VAL A 40 -15.96 -2.85 17.74
CA VAL A 40 -15.86 -3.91 16.73
C VAL A 40 -14.96 -3.49 15.56
N GLN A 41 -14.92 -2.19 15.24
CA GLN A 41 -14.11 -1.63 14.16
C GLN A 41 -12.59 -1.84 14.37
N GLU A 42 -12.13 -1.86 15.63
CA GLU A 42 -10.73 -2.12 15.98
C GLU A 42 -10.35 -3.61 15.93
N LYS A 43 -11.33 -4.51 16.10
CA LYS A 43 -11.09 -5.97 16.05
C LYS A 43 -10.97 -6.49 14.63
N GLU A 44 -11.59 -5.85 13.65
CA GLU A 44 -11.36 -6.13 12.23
C GLU A 44 -9.98 -5.59 11.81
N LYS A 45 -8.94 -6.37 12.09
CA LYS A 45 -7.52 -6.07 11.77
C LYS A 45 -7.24 -5.87 10.27
N ILE A 46 -8.21 -6.07 9.38
CA ILE A 46 -8.00 -5.99 7.93
C ILE A 46 -8.20 -4.55 7.47
N GLN A 47 -7.16 -3.74 7.63
CA GLN A 47 -7.13 -2.40 7.04
C GLN A 47 -6.94 -2.52 5.52
N ARG A 48 -7.95 -2.08 4.77
CA ARG A 48 -7.91 -1.98 3.29
C ARG A 48 -7.80 -0.51 2.91
N GLY A 49 -7.14 -0.22 1.79
CA GLY A 49 -6.94 1.16 1.37
C GLY A 49 -6.24 1.31 0.03
N TYR A 50 -6.07 2.55 -0.39
CA TYR A 50 -5.39 2.92 -1.63
C TYR A 50 -3.95 3.32 -1.35
N ILE A 51 -3.03 2.84 -2.18
CA ILE A 51 -1.62 3.23 -2.11
C ILE A 51 -1.47 4.63 -2.71
N ILE A 52 -0.91 5.56 -1.93
CA ILE A 52 -0.66 6.93 -2.37
C ILE A 52 0.80 7.10 -2.83
N LYS A 53 1.74 6.50 -2.08
CA LYS A 53 3.16 6.65 -2.32
C LYS A 53 3.92 5.43 -1.80
N VAL A 54 4.92 5.01 -2.56
CA VAL A 54 5.88 3.97 -2.16
C VAL A 54 7.22 4.62 -1.87
N GLY A 55 7.95 4.06 -0.91
CA GLY A 55 9.35 4.40 -0.72
C GLY A 55 10.22 3.77 -1.83
N PRO A 56 11.49 4.22 -1.96
CA PRO A 56 12.41 3.76 -2.99
C PRO A 56 12.76 2.26 -2.90
N GLY A 57 12.40 1.58 -1.82
CA GLY A 57 12.66 0.15 -1.64
C GLY A 57 14.14 -0.18 -1.45
N TYR A 58 14.45 -1.48 -1.36
CA TYR A 58 15.82 -1.96 -1.40
C TYR A 58 16.23 -2.18 -2.86
N PRO A 59 17.44 -1.77 -3.27
CA PRO A 59 17.98 -2.20 -4.55
C PRO A 59 18.16 -3.71 -4.48
N LEU A 60 17.31 -4.44 -5.20
CA LEU A 60 17.61 -5.83 -5.49
C LEU A 60 18.81 -5.84 -6.45
N PRO A 61 19.80 -6.71 -6.24
CA PRO A 61 20.78 -6.96 -7.29
C PRO A 61 19.97 -7.34 -8.53
N MET A 62 20.26 -6.70 -9.66
CA MET A 62 19.72 -7.19 -10.93
C MET A 62 20.06 -8.69 -10.98
N PRO A 63 19.07 -9.58 -11.17
CA PRO A 63 19.39 -10.97 -11.41
C PRO A 63 20.38 -10.94 -12.58
N ALA A 64 21.59 -11.43 -12.33
CA ALA A 64 22.62 -11.49 -13.35
C ALA A 64 22.02 -12.32 -14.48
N ASP A 65 21.63 -11.64 -15.57
CA ASP A 65 21.18 -12.16 -16.84
C ASP A 65 20.64 -13.60 -16.75
N GLU A 66 19.46 -13.78 -16.13
CA GLU A 66 18.70 -15.05 -16.20
C GLU A 66 18.11 -15.29 -17.61
N ASP A 67 18.52 -14.50 -18.61
CA ASP A 67 18.01 -14.58 -19.97
C ASP A 67 18.51 -15.80 -20.76
N ASP A 68 19.55 -16.55 -20.31
CA ASP A 68 20.20 -17.54 -21.20
C ASP A 68 20.52 -18.92 -20.58
N LEU A 69 19.74 -19.43 -19.61
CA LEU A 69 19.89 -20.85 -19.17
C LEU A 69 18.96 -21.82 -19.92
N TRP A 70 17.82 -21.35 -20.44
CA TRP A 70 16.85 -22.17 -21.18
C TRP A 70 16.93 -22.01 -22.70
N LYS A 71 17.56 -20.92 -23.19
CA LYS A 71 17.95 -20.79 -24.60
C LYS A 71 19.10 -21.76 -24.84
N GLY A 72 18.78 -22.99 -25.23
CA GLY A 72 19.80 -23.97 -25.63
C GLY A 72 20.78 -23.32 -26.60
N LYS A 73 22.09 -23.53 -26.37
CA LYS A 73 23.12 -23.22 -27.36
C LYS A 73 22.73 -23.89 -28.67
N GLU A 74 22.25 -23.12 -29.63
CA GLU A 74 22.21 -23.56 -31.02
C GLU A 74 23.65 -23.49 -31.54
N GLU A 75 24.17 -24.68 -31.89
CA GLU A 75 25.45 -25.06 -32.52
C GLU A 75 26.69 -24.14 -32.39
#